data_AF-N1UZQ0-F1
#
_entry.id   AF-N1UZQ0-F1
#
_cell.length_a   1.000
_cell.length_b   1.000
_cell.length_c   1.000
_cell.angle_alpha   90.00
_cell.angle_beta   90.00
_cell.angle_gamma   90.00
#
_symmetry.space_group_name_H-M   'P 1'
#
loop_
_entity.id
_entity.type
_entity.pdbx_description
1 polymer ?
#
loop_
_entity_poly.entity_id
_entity_poly.type
_entity_poly.pdbx_seq_one_letter_code
_entity_poly.pdbx_strand_id
1 'polypeptide(L)'
;MSEPAGEFDRLRPHLVNLSNGRLGPGGLASTTPADVDAIFATHLPRFMHGRPGPVQVLFWAHGGLVDERTGLAAAARQVPWWLANGVYPVYFVWETGLLQVLAERIRRGAQRFGLFPALSLMRARSVTAVPARPTLLPRMLPWAQPELEETVDRFVEWLARRAGGPAVWADIKANAARAVDEADGAGDEGGAHYVARRLARFSHTHAGSVQLHAVGHSAGAVFQTGFLKAAFEEGVAAFESLALLDPSVTVDGFKRGVLPLLGNRIRTLSQFGLGRQRALDDVCEAFGVTFYNKSLLYLIHHVLEEEPDTPLVGLQENVAADPELAALFAAGQVAEAVWSPQLGGPADSRSDAREHAGIDSDRLTMESLARRITGREDIVGFP
;
A
#
# COMPACT_ATOMS: atom_id res chain seq x y z
N MET A 1 -3.62 -18.35 31.35
CA MET A 1 -3.12 -17.63 30.16
C MET A 1 -4.31 -17.35 29.28
N SER A 2 -4.82 -16.13 29.32
CA SER A 2 -5.96 -15.67 28.51
C SER A 2 -5.55 -15.55 27.03
N GLU A 3 -6.44 -15.96 26.13
CA GLU A 3 -6.25 -15.94 24.67
C GLU A 3 -5.96 -14.53 24.09
N PRO A 4 -5.30 -14.44 22.91
CA PRO A 4 -5.00 -13.17 22.24
C PRO A 4 -6.20 -12.43 21.62
N ALA A 5 -7.43 -12.97 21.74
CA ALA A 5 -8.62 -12.48 21.03
C ALA A 5 -9.03 -11.02 21.38
N GLY A 6 -8.50 -10.42 22.45
CA GLY A 6 -8.91 -9.09 22.92
C GLY A 6 -8.06 -7.90 22.45
N GLU A 7 -6.92 -8.12 21.78
CA GLU A 7 -6.02 -7.01 21.42
C GLU A 7 -6.62 -6.11 20.33
N PHE A 8 -7.28 -6.70 19.33
CA PHE A 8 -7.81 -6.00 18.16
C PHE A 8 -9.32 -5.73 18.23
N ASP A 9 -10.00 -6.09 19.33
CA ASP A 9 -11.43 -5.83 19.51
C ASP A 9 -11.78 -4.33 19.39
N ARG A 10 -10.86 -3.46 19.80
CA ARG A 10 -11.01 -2.00 19.69
C ARG A 10 -11.00 -1.50 18.25
N LEU A 11 -10.47 -2.29 17.31
CA LEU A 11 -10.43 -1.95 15.89
C LEU A 11 -11.68 -2.39 15.13
N ARG A 12 -12.56 -3.22 15.72
CA ARG A 12 -13.76 -3.71 15.04
C ARG A 12 -14.61 -2.61 14.36
N PRO A 13 -14.79 -1.41 14.93
CA PRO A 13 -15.50 -0.32 14.25
C PRO A 13 -14.82 0.22 12.98
N HIS A 14 -13.55 -0.09 12.79
CA HIS A 14 -12.66 0.50 11.81
C HIS A 14 -11.96 -0.54 10.94
N LEU A 15 -12.32 -1.82 11.04
CA LEU A 15 -11.57 -2.93 10.44
C LEU A 15 -12.50 -3.85 9.66
N VAL A 16 -12.10 -4.11 8.41
CA VAL A 16 -12.67 -5.12 7.53
C VAL A 16 -11.55 -6.07 7.16
N ASN A 17 -11.45 -7.21 7.85
CA ASN A 17 -10.51 -8.26 7.51
C ASN A 17 -11.08 -9.18 6.43
N LEU A 18 -10.29 -9.44 5.40
CA LEU A 18 -10.65 -10.21 4.22
C LEU A 18 -9.70 -11.39 4.05
N SER A 19 -10.27 -12.59 4.01
CA SER A 19 -9.57 -13.83 3.66
C SER A 19 -10.02 -14.27 2.27
N ASN A 20 -9.08 -14.40 1.35
CA ASN A 20 -9.28 -14.75 -0.05
C ASN A 20 -10.29 -13.83 -0.78
N GLY A 21 -10.37 -12.56 -0.34
CA GLY A 21 -11.35 -11.59 -0.84
C GLY A 21 -12.75 -11.69 -0.22
N ARG A 22 -12.98 -12.58 0.76
CA ARG A 22 -14.29 -12.78 1.40
C ARG A 22 -14.27 -12.35 2.86
N LEU A 23 -15.45 -11.96 3.36
CA LEU A 23 -15.72 -11.88 4.79
C LEU A 23 -15.81 -13.30 5.34
N GLY A 24 -15.34 -13.53 6.57
CA GLY A 24 -15.46 -14.85 7.17
C GLY A 24 -14.55 -15.08 8.35
N PRO A 25 -14.71 -16.23 9.02
CA PRO A 25 -13.80 -16.65 10.08
C PRO A 25 -12.42 -16.97 9.47
N GLY A 26 -11.41 -16.23 9.90
CA GLY A 26 -10.04 -16.43 9.42
C GLY A 26 -9.09 -15.43 10.08
N GLY A 27 -7.83 -15.85 10.27
CA GLY A 27 -6.77 -14.97 10.75
C GLY A 27 -6.81 -14.63 12.25
N LEU A 28 -6.05 -13.59 12.60
CA LEU A 28 -5.94 -12.95 13.92
C LEU A 28 -7.15 -12.07 14.24
N ALA A 29 -7.88 -11.58 13.24
CA ALA A 29 -9.12 -10.83 13.42
C ALA A 29 -10.16 -11.27 12.39
N SER A 30 -11.40 -11.56 12.80
CA SER A 30 -12.48 -11.91 11.87
C SER A 30 -13.44 -10.74 11.68
N THR A 31 -13.91 -10.53 10.45
CA THR A 31 -15.01 -9.59 10.16
C THR A 31 -16.19 -10.37 9.59
N THR A 32 -17.36 -10.19 10.19
CA THR A 32 -18.63 -10.72 9.71
C THR A 32 -19.45 -9.64 9.00
N PRO A 33 -20.48 -10.00 8.20
CA PRO A 33 -21.42 -9.03 7.65
C PRO A 33 -22.07 -8.12 8.71
N ALA A 34 -22.32 -8.65 9.91
CA ALA A 34 -22.89 -7.90 11.03
C ALA A 34 -21.90 -6.85 11.58
N ASP A 35 -20.60 -7.14 11.58
CA ASP A 35 -19.58 -6.16 11.95
C ASP A 35 -19.56 -5.00 10.94
N VAL A 36 -19.60 -5.30 9.64
CA VAL A 36 -19.67 -4.26 8.59
C VAL A 36 -20.97 -3.45 8.71
N ASP A 37 -22.10 -4.11 8.93
CA ASP A 37 -23.38 -3.43 9.16
C ASP A 37 -23.31 -2.49 10.37
N ALA A 38 -22.64 -2.90 11.45
CA ALA A 38 -22.45 -2.08 12.65
C ALA A 38 -21.59 -0.83 12.37
N ILE A 39 -20.61 -0.91 11.46
CA ILE A 39 -19.83 0.27 11.03
C ILE A 39 -20.79 1.36 10.54
N PHE A 40 -21.68 1.03 9.61
CA PHE A 40 -22.57 2.01 8.97
C PHE A 40 -23.84 2.31 9.78
N ALA A 41 -24.34 1.38 10.60
CA ALA A 41 -25.57 1.56 11.36
C ALA A 41 -25.34 2.14 12.77
N THR A 42 -24.15 1.97 13.35
CA THR A 42 -23.87 2.34 14.75
C THR A 42 -22.64 3.23 14.87
N HIS A 43 -21.48 2.77 14.40
CA HIS A 43 -20.21 3.40 14.76
C HIS A 43 -19.96 4.71 14.02
N LEU A 44 -20.13 4.73 12.70
CA LEU A 44 -20.02 5.94 11.89
C LEU A 44 -21.10 6.98 12.26
N PRO A 45 -22.40 6.63 12.38
CA PRO A 45 -23.41 7.56 12.90
C PRO A 45 -23.07 8.15 14.27
N ARG A 46 -22.56 7.33 15.21
CA ARG A 46 -22.13 7.80 16.53
C ARG A 46 -20.96 8.78 16.41
N PHE A 47 -20.01 8.53 15.51
CA PHE A 47 -18.89 9.44 15.30
C PHE A 47 -19.32 10.77 14.67
N MET A 48 -20.34 10.75 13.80
CA MET A 48 -20.92 11.95 13.18
C MET A 48 -21.73 12.79 14.17
N HIS A 49 -22.33 12.16 15.18
CA HIS A 49 -23.21 12.87 16.12
C HIS A 49 -22.50 14.03 16.81
N GLY A 50 -23.08 15.24 16.69
CA GLY A 50 -22.57 16.46 17.33
C GLY A 50 -21.41 17.14 16.60
N ARG A 51 -20.99 16.67 15.42
CA ARG A 51 -19.95 17.32 14.61
C ARG A 51 -20.55 18.36 13.65
N PRO A 52 -19.91 19.54 13.48
CA PRO A 52 -20.33 20.51 12.48
C PRO A 52 -19.84 20.10 11.09
N GLY A 53 -20.76 19.95 10.14
CA GLY A 53 -20.44 19.68 8.74
C GLY A 53 -20.14 18.21 8.41
N PRO A 54 -19.71 17.95 7.15
CA PRO A 54 -19.45 16.59 6.69
C PRO A 54 -18.27 15.93 7.42
N VAL A 55 -18.44 14.65 7.77
CA VAL A 55 -17.36 13.83 8.33
C VAL A 55 -16.49 13.26 7.22
N GLN A 56 -15.17 13.32 7.40
CA GLN A 56 -14.20 12.67 6.53
C GLN A 56 -14.20 11.15 6.82
N VAL A 57 -14.57 10.33 5.83
CA VAL A 57 -14.55 8.87 5.92
C VAL A 57 -13.45 8.34 5.01
N LEU A 58 -12.48 7.66 5.59
CA LEU A 58 -11.28 7.19 4.90
C LEU A 58 -11.31 5.67 4.76
N PHE A 59 -11.27 5.16 3.53
CA PHE A 59 -11.05 3.75 3.22
C PHE A 59 -9.57 3.50 2.98
N TRP A 60 -8.93 2.69 3.82
CA TRP A 60 -7.51 2.39 3.74
C TRP A 60 -7.29 0.95 3.30
N ALA A 61 -6.47 0.73 2.27
CA ALA A 61 -6.00 -0.59 1.88
C ALA A 61 -4.46 -0.62 2.02
N HIS A 62 -3.96 -1.48 2.91
CA HIS A 62 -2.52 -1.64 3.12
C HIS A 62 -1.86 -2.38 1.93
N GLY A 63 -0.52 -2.37 1.86
CA GLY A 63 0.24 -3.10 0.85
C GLY A 63 0.20 -4.63 1.02
N GLY A 64 0.27 -5.37 -0.08
CA GLY A 64 0.22 -6.86 -0.08
C GLY A 64 1.46 -7.56 0.49
N LEU A 65 2.42 -6.79 1.01
CA LEU A 65 3.67 -7.27 1.61
C LEU A 65 3.58 -7.57 3.11
N VAL A 66 2.60 -7.00 3.80
CA VAL A 66 2.52 -7.13 5.26
C VAL A 66 1.75 -8.39 5.65
N ASP A 67 2.21 -9.10 6.68
CA ASP A 67 1.40 -10.16 7.29
C ASP A 67 0.24 -9.57 8.10
N GLU A 68 -0.74 -10.41 8.47
CA GLU A 68 -1.98 -9.94 9.07
C GLU A 68 -1.70 -9.15 10.36
N ARG A 69 -0.75 -9.65 11.15
CA ARG A 69 -0.32 -9.02 12.39
C ARG A 69 0.23 -7.62 12.14
N THR A 70 1.04 -7.46 11.11
CA THR A 70 1.67 -6.19 10.74
C THR A 70 0.63 -5.21 10.22
N GLY A 71 -0.31 -5.66 9.39
CA GLY A 71 -1.45 -4.85 8.93
C GLY A 71 -2.34 -4.39 10.10
N LEU A 72 -2.70 -5.30 11.00
CA LEU A 72 -3.46 -4.99 12.21
C LEU A 72 -2.70 -4.05 13.16
N ALA A 73 -1.39 -4.24 13.32
CA ALA A 73 -0.55 -3.37 14.14
C ALA A 73 -0.44 -1.95 13.54
N ALA A 74 -0.35 -1.83 12.21
CA ALA A 74 -0.39 -0.54 11.53
C ALA A 74 -1.73 0.16 11.75
N ALA A 75 -2.85 -0.55 11.56
CA ALA A 75 -4.19 -0.03 11.85
C ALA A 75 -4.31 0.38 13.34
N ALA A 76 -3.81 -0.42 14.28
CA ALA A 76 -3.81 -0.11 15.71
C ALA A 76 -3.09 1.20 16.06
N ARG A 77 -2.00 1.51 15.34
CA ARG A 77 -1.27 2.78 15.51
C ARG A 77 -1.99 3.95 14.84
N GLN A 78 -2.50 3.76 13.62
CA GLN A 78 -3.02 4.85 12.79
C GLN A 78 -4.47 5.22 13.11
N VAL A 79 -5.33 4.28 13.50
CA VAL A 79 -6.76 4.54 13.79
C VAL A 79 -6.95 5.62 14.86
N PRO A 80 -6.30 5.56 16.04
CA PRO A 80 -6.43 6.62 17.04
C PRO A 80 -5.99 7.99 16.52
N TRP A 81 -4.95 8.04 15.68
CA TRP A 81 -4.43 9.26 15.10
C TRP A 81 -5.39 9.87 14.06
N TRP A 82 -6.00 9.05 13.20
CA TRP A 82 -7.06 9.49 12.29
C TRP A 82 -8.26 10.06 13.04
N LEU A 83 -8.71 9.36 14.08
CA LEU A 83 -9.83 9.80 14.92
C LEU A 83 -9.52 11.13 15.64
N ALA A 84 -8.30 11.30 16.13
CA ALA A 84 -7.84 12.56 16.73
C ALA A 84 -7.82 13.72 15.72
N ASN A 85 -7.63 13.40 14.44
CA ASN A 85 -7.76 14.34 13.32
C ASN A 85 -9.18 14.49 12.77
N GLY A 86 -10.18 13.88 13.40
CA GLY A 86 -11.58 13.99 12.99
C GLY A 86 -11.93 13.21 11.73
N VAL A 87 -11.07 12.27 11.32
CA VAL A 87 -11.29 11.35 10.22
C VAL A 87 -11.78 10.01 10.77
N TYR A 88 -12.81 9.43 10.16
CA TYR A 88 -13.28 8.08 10.47
C TYR A 88 -12.64 7.08 9.50
N PRO A 89 -11.67 6.26 9.93
CA PRO A 89 -11.05 5.29 9.04
C PRO A 89 -11.81 3.95 9.01
N VAL A 90 -11.78 3.29 7.87
CA VAL A 90 -12.16 1.90 7.62
C VAL A 90 -11.01 1.22 6.89
N TYR A 91 -10.29 0.35 7.59
CA TYR A 91 -9.13 -0.39 7.08
C TYR A 91 -9.59 -1.71 6.48
N PHE A 92 -9.29 -1.92 5.21
CA PHE A 92 -9.24 -3.23 4.60
C PHE A 92 -7.91 -3.90 4.98
N VAL A 93 -8.00 -4.94 5.80
CA VAL A 93 -6.89 -5.87 5.99
C VAL A 93 -7.15 -7.07 5.11
N TRP A 94 -6.26 -7.33 4.15
CA TRP A 94 -6.52 -8.30 3.08
C TRP A 94 -5.26 -9.10 2.77
N GLU A 95 -5.43 -10.43 2.66
CA GLU A 95 -4.47 -11.39 2.11
C GLU A 95 -3.00 -11.06 2.34
N THR A 96 -2.57 -11.40 3.54
CA THR A 96 -1.35 -10.92 4.18
C THR A 96 -0.36 -12.07 4.34
N GLY A 97 0.34 -12.45 3.26
CA GLY A 97 1.25 -13.61 3.32
C GLY A 97 1.92 -14.08 2.02
N LEU A 98 1.38 -13.69 0.86
CA LEU A 98 1.83 -14.25 -0.42
C LEU A 98 3.26 -13.85 -0.78
N LEU A 99 3.71 -12.66 -0.37
CA LEU A 99 5.08 -12.22 -0.62
C LEU A 99 6.10 -12.83 0.35
N GLN A 100 5.71 -13.23 1.57
CA GLN A 100 6.56 -14.05 2.45
C GLN A 100 6.80 -15.43 1.80
N VAL A 101 5.78 -15.99 1.14
CA VAL A 101 5.93 -17.22 0.35
C VAL A 101 6.90 -16.99 -0.81
N LEU A 102 6.82 -15.85 -1.52
CA LEU A 102 7.77 -15.51 -2.56
C LEU A 102 9.20 -15.37 -2.02
N ALA A 103 9.40 -14.60 -0.95
CA ALA A 103 10.70 -14.41 -0.32
C ALA A 103 11.31 -15.74 0.13
N GLU A 104 10.51 -16.63 0.72
CA GLU A 104 10.94 -17.98 1.10
C GLU A 104 11.33 -18.83 -0.12
N ARG A 105 10.57 -18.73 -1.22
CA ARG A 105 10.90 -19.43 -2.47
C ARG A 105 12.20 -18.92 -3.09
N ILE A 106 12.41 -17.60 -3.13
CA ILE A 106 13.65 -16.97 -3.59
C ILE A 106 14.82 -17.42 -2.70
N ARG A 107 14.64 -17.37 -1.37
CA ARG A 107 15.63 -17.80 -0.37
C ARG A 107 16.07 -19.25 -0.59
N ARG A 108 15.12 -20.17 -0.73
CA ARG A 108 15.40 -21.60 -1.00
C ARG A 108 16.10 -21.78 -2.34
N GLY A 109 15.70 -21.02 -3.37
CA GLY A 109 16.38 -20.99 -4.65
C GLY A 109 17.86 -20.59 -4.51
N ALA A 110 18.13 -19.46 -3.87
CA ALA A 110 19.48 -18.96 -3.63
C ALA A 110 20.35 -19.94 -2.82
N GLN A 111 19.78 -20.60 -1.80
CA GLN A 111 20.47 -21.65 -1.03
C GLN A 111 20.84 -22.86 -1.89
N ARG A 112 19.93 -23.31 -2.76
CA ARG A 112 20.15 -24.46 -3.64
C ARG A 112 21.29 -24.25 -4.64
N PHE A 113 21.53 -23.01 -5.05
CA PHE A 113 22.60 -22.65 -6.00
C PHE A 113 23.87 -22.12 -5.33
N GLY A 114 23.99 -22.19 -3.99
CA GLY A 114 25.23 -21.83 -3.27
C GLY A 114 25.53 -20.32 -3.18
N LEU A 115 24.54 -19.45 -3.41
CA LEU A 115 24.71 -18.00 -3.43
C LEU A 115 24.37 -17.30 -2.10
N PHE A 116 23.91 -18.06 -1.11
CA PHE A 116 23.60 -17.55 0.23
C PHE A 116 24.78 -16.82 0.90
N PRO A 117 26.06 -17.28 0.79
CA PRO A 117 27.19 -16.55 1.34
C PRO A 117 27.39 -15.18 0.68
N ALA A 118 27.06 -15.01 -0.61
CA ALA A 118 27.26 -13.75 -1.33
C ALA A 118 26.18 -12.70 -0.96
N LEU A 119 24.91 -13.11 -0.86
CA LEU A 119 23.81 -12.23 -0.43
C LEU A 119 23.93 -11.81 1.05
N SER A 120 24.39 -12.70 1.94
CA SER A 120 24.59 -12.37 3.36
C SER A 120 25.86 -11.55 3.64
N LEU A 121 26.93 -11.69 2.84
CA LEU A 121 28.16 -10.89 3.02
C LEU A 121 28.06 -9.45 2.48
N MET A 122 27.19 -9.18 1.51
CA MET A 122 27.14 -7.86 0.86
C MET A 122 26.71 -6.71 1.77
N ARG A 123 26.15 -6.97 2.97
CA ARG A 123 25.83 -5.90 3.92
C ARG A 123 26.06 -6.20 5.40
N ALA A 124 27.00 -7.08 5.75
CA ALA A 124 27.45 -7.27 7.15
C ALA A 124 28.21 -6.05 7.75
N ARG A 125 27.93 -4.81 7.32
CA ARG A 125 28.67 -3.59 7.69
C ARG A 125 27.89 -2.50 8.41
N SER A 126 26.68 -2.77 8.89
CA SER A 126 25.94 -1.88 9.78
C SER A 126 25.77 -2.48 11.19
N VAL A 127 26.86 -2.95 11.80
CA VAL A 127 26.97 -3.04 13.27
C VAL A 127 28.27 -2.35 13.68
N THR A 128 28.12 -1.25 14.41
CA THR A 128 29.19 -0.46 15.02
C THR A 128 30.02 -1.30 15.98
N ALA A 129 31.28 -1.59 15.64
CA ALA A 129 32.41 -1.70 16.57
C ALA A 129 33.72 -1.94 15.80
N VAL A 130 34.59 -0.94 15.79
CA VAL A 130 36.00 -1.10 15.37
C VAL A 130 36.82 -1.43 16.61
N PRO A 131 37.61 -2.52 16.61
CA PRO A 131 38.91 -2.50 17.25
C PRO A 131 40.00 -2.47 16.18
N ALA A 132 40.88 -1.49 16.33
CA ALA A 132 41.99 -1.24 15.43
C ALA A 132 43.03 -2.37 15.46
N ARG A 133 43.48 -2.82 14.28
CA ARG A 133 44.88 -3.16 14.00
C ARG A 133 45.13 -3.23 12.49
N PRO A 134 46.35 -2.86 12.00
CA PRO A 134 46.58 -2.61 10.60
C PRO A 134 47.10 -3.87 9.90
N THR A 135 46.46 -4.27 8.80
CA THR A 135 47.08 -5.16 7.81
C THR A 135 46.82 -4.59 6.42
N LEU A 136 47.92 -4.45 5.66
CA LEU A 136 47.96 -4.04 4.27
C LEU A 136 47.02 -4.90 3.41
N LEU A 137 45.86 -4.36 3.06
CA LEU A 137 45.14 -4.75 1.85
C LEU A 137 44.78 -3.45 1.11
N PRO A 138 45.17 -3.29 -0.16
CA PRO A 138 45.02 -2.01 -0.84
C PRO A 138 43.55 -1.66 -1.07
N ARG A 139 43.26 -0.36 -0.91
CA ARG A 139 41.99 0.38 -1.14
C ARG A 139 41.51 0.31 -2.60
N MET A 140 41.28 -0.88 -3.14
CA MET A 140 40.71 -1.07 -4.48
C MET A 140 39.47 -1.94 -4.37
N LEU A 141 38.29 -1.35 -4.14
CA LEU A 141 36.97 -1.93 -4.49
C LEU A 141 35.71 -1.03 -4.28
N PRO A 142 35.70 0.31 -4.48
CA PRO A 142 34.41 1.03 -4.60
C PRO A 142 33.76 0.96 -5.99
N TRP A 143 34.55 0.77 -7.06
CA TRP A 143 34.09 0.95 -8.45
C TRP A 143 33.55 -0.33 -9.12
N ALA A 144 33.77 -1.51 -8.53
CA ALA A 144 33.23 -2.78 -9.04
C ALA A 144 31.87 -3.17 -8.40
N GLN A 145 31.37 -2.37 -7.46
CA GLN A 145 30.16 -2.69 -6.68
C GLN A 145 28.86 -2.57 -7.49
N PRO A 146 28.65 -1.52 -8.31
CA PRO A 146 27.40 -1.37 -9.07
C PRO A 146 27.18 -2.51 -10.08
N GLU A 147 28.24 -2.95 -10.76
CA GLU A 147 28.18 -4.03 -11.76
C GLU A 147 27.91 -5.40 -11.11
N LEU A 148 28.40 -5.61 -9.88
CA LEU A 148 28.14 -6.81 -9.09
C LEU A 148 26.71 -6.83 -8.54
N GLU A 149 26.22 -5.72 -8.01
CA GLU A 149 24.84 -5.57 -7.52
C GLU A 149 23.83 -5.80 -8.67
N GLU A 150 24.04 -5.18 -9.82
CA GLU A 150 23.19 -5.38 -11.01
C GLU A 150 23.21 -6.84 -11.51
N THR A 151 24.36 -7.51 -11.43
CA THR A 151 24.47 -8.93 -11.80
C THR A 151 23.76 -9.84 -10.80
N VAL A 152 23.85 -9.53 -9.50
CA VAL A 152 23.11 -10.25 -8.44
C VAL A 152 21.62 -10.02 -8.61
N ASP A 153 21.17 -8.79 -8.88
CA ASP A 153 19.77 -8.47 -9.09
C ASP A 153 19.22 -9.22 -10.29
N ARG A 154 19.87 -9.18 -11.47
CA ARG A 154 19.44 -9.97 -12.64
C ARG A 154 19.34 -11.47 -12.35
N PHE A 155 20.20 -12.00 -11.49
CA PHE A 155 20.13 -13.40 -11.08
C PHE A 155 18.99 -13.67 -10.09
N VAL A 156 18.76 -12.78 -9.12
CA VAL A 156 17.59 -12.83 -8.23
C VAL A 156 16.30 -12.75 -9.04
N GLU A 157 16.25 -11.87 -10.02
CA GLU A 157 15.11 -11.66 -10.91
C GLU A 157 14.83 -12.93 -11.73
N TRP A 158 15.87 -13.54 -12.30
CA TRP A 158 15.78 -14.84 -12.96
C TRP A 158 15.27 -15.95 -12.03
N LEU A 159 15.78 -16.01 -10.78
CA LEU A 159 15.33 -16.97 -9.78
C LEU A 159 13.87 -16.74 -9.38
N ALA A 160 13.48 -15.50 -9.15
CA ALA A 160 12.13 -15.12 -8.74
C ALA A 160 11.12 -15.52 -9.83
N ARG A 161 11.40 -15.28 -11.11
CA ARG A 161 10.57 -15.77 -12.23
C ARG A 161 10.45 -17.29 -12.23
N ARG A 162 11.56 -18.03 -12.08
CA ARG A 162 11.57 -19.52 -12.06
C ARG A 162 10.93 -20.12 -10.81
N ALA A 163 10.93 -19.39 -9.70
CA ALA A 163 10.30 -19.80 -8.46
C ALA A 163 8.78 -19.53 -8.44
N GLY A 164 8.21 -19.04 -9.55
CA GLY A 164 6.79 -18.76 -9.70
C GLY A 164 6.39 -17.38 -9.17
N GLY A 165 7.31 -16.41 -9.13
CA GLY A 165 7.04 -15.02 -8.75
C GLY A 165 5.83 -14.41 -9.46
N PRO A 166 5.73 -14.51 -10.79
CA PRO A 166 4.54 -14.03 -11.51
C PRO A 166 3.23 -14.65 -11.06
N ALA A 167 3.22 -15.95 -10.73
CA ALA A 167 2.03 -16.61 -10.22
C ALA A 167 1.62 -16.10 -8.84
N VAL A 168 2.60 -15.91 -7.94
CA VAL A 168 2.34 -15.33 -6.60
C VAL A 168 1.78 -13.90 -6.71
N TRP A 169 2.34 -13.09 -7.61
CA TRP A 169 1.83 -11.74 -7.85
C TRP A 169 0.45 -11.74 -8.52
N ALA A 170 0.21 -12.65 -9.46
CA ALA A 170 -1.11 -12.86 -10.04
C ALA A 170 -2.15 -13.26 -8.97
N ASP A 171 -1.78 -14.09 -8.00
CA ASP A 171 -2.64 -14.46 -6.88
C ASP A 171 -2.99 -13.24 -6.00
N ILE A 172 -2.05 -12.32 -5.77
CA ILE A 172 -2.32 -11.05 -5.06
C ILE A 172 -3.33 -10.21 -5.82
N LYS A 173 -3.16 -10.05 -7.13
CA LYS A 173 -4.11 -9.32 -7.98
C LYS A 173 -5.48 -10.02 -8.04
N ALA A 174 -5.50 -11.35 -8.09
CA ALA A 174 -6.72 -12.14 -8.07
C ALA A 174 -7.45 -12.05 -6.72
N ASN A 175 -6.73 -11.98 -5.60
CA ASN A 175 -7.29 -11.74 -4.27
C ASN A 175 -7.96 -10.36 -4.19
N ALA A 176 -7.30 -9.32 -4.70
CA ALA A 176 -7.88 -7.99 -4.80
C ALA A 176 -9.12 -7.95 -5.68
N ALA A 177 -9.10 -8.65 -6.82
CA ALA A 177 -10.26 -8.77 -7.71
C ALA A 177 -11.42 -9.51 -7.02
N ARG A 178 -11.14 -10.62 -6.34
CA ARG A 178 -12.14 -11.37 -5.58
C ARG A 178 -12.77 -10.55 -4.46
N ALA A 179 -12.02 -9.62 -3.86
CA ALA A 179 -12.57 -8.73 -2.83
C ALA A 179 -13.78 -7.92 -3.32
N VAL A 180 -13.93 -7.72 -4.62
CA VAL A 180 -14.99 -6.92 -5.23
C VAL A 180 -15.93 -7.73 -6.14
N ASP A 181 -15.88 -9.06 -6.11
CA ASP A 181 -16.83 -9.91 -6.83
C ASP A 181 -18.27 -9.56 -6.43
N GLU A 182 -19.15 -9.46 -7.43
CA GLU A 182 -20.60 -9.43 -7.21
C GLU A 182 -21.08 -10.72 -6.52
N ALA A 183 -22.22 -10.62 -5.85
CA ALA A 183 -22.85 -11.79 -5.24
C ALA A 183 -23.19 -12.84 -6.30
N ASP A 184 -22.74 -14.07 -6.08
CA ASP A 184 -23.16 -15.19 -6.89
C ASP A 184 -24.60 -15.64 -6.56
N GLY A 185 -25.12 -16.64 -7.28
CA GLY A 185 -26.46 -17.18 -7.04
C GLY A 185 -26.67 -17.82 -5.66
N ALA A 186 -25.60 -18.05 -4.89
CA ALA A 186 -25.65 -18.54 -3.51
C ALA A 186 -25.49 -17.41 -2.47
N GLY A 187 -25.30 -16.16 -2.91
CA GLY A 187 -25.09 -15.01 -2.04
C GLY A 187 -23.66 -14.87 -1.51
N ASP A 188 -22.69 -15.61 -2.08
CA ASP A 188 -21.27 -15.38 -1.81
C ASP A 188 -20.80 -14.16 -2.62
N GLU A 189 -20.34 -13.12 -1.94
CA GLU A 189 -19.89 -11.86 -2.55
C GLU A 189 -18.55 -11.42 -1.98
N GLY A 190 -17.82 -10.60 -2.74
CA GLY A 190 -16.58 -9.99 -2.27
C GLY A 190 -16.81 -9.15 -1.01
N GLY A 191 -15.92 -9.26 -0.02
CA GLY A 191 -16.11 -8.51 1.22
C GLY A 191 -15.99 -6.99 1.06
N ALA A 192 -15.18 -6.53 0.12
CA ALA A 192 -15.12 -5.11 -0.25
C ALA A 192 -16.34 -4.68 -1.09
N HIS A 193 -16.91 -5.59 -1.91
CA HIS A 193 -18.19 -5.39 -2.58
C HIS A 193 -19.32 -5.18 -1.56
N TYR A 194 -19.39 -6.02 -0.53
CA TYR A 194 -20.36 -5.87 0.56
C TYR A 194 -20.24 -4.49 1.24
N VAL A 195 -19.01 -4.04 1.52
CA VAL A 195 -18.73 -2.71 2.07
C VAL A 195 -19.17 -1.61 1.10
N ALA A 196 -18.90 -1.73 -0.20
CA ALA A 196 -19.31 -0.77 -1.23
C ALA A 196 -20.84 -0.59 -1.26
N ARG A 197 -21.60 -1.69 -1.22
CA ARG A 197 -23.07 -1.65 -1.16
C ARG A 197 -23.59 -0.98 0.11
N ARG A 198 -22.99 -1.28 1.26
CA ARG A 198 -23.36 -0.64 2.54
C ARG A 198 -23.00 0.85 2.55
N LEU A 199 -21.86 1.22 2.00
CA LEU A 199 -21.43 2.60 1.81
C LEU A 199 -22.37 3.37 0.89
N ALA A 200 -22.81 2.78 -0.23
CA ALA A 200 -23.77 3.42 -1.14
C ALA A 200 -25.09 3.73 -0.43
N ARG A 201 -25.68 2.72 0.25
CA ARG A 201 -26.90 2.90 1.05
C ARG A 201 -26.72 3.97 2.14
N PHE A 202 -25.58 3.96 2.82
CA PHE A 202 -25.26 4.94 3.84
C PHE A 202 -25.18 6.35 3.26
N SER A 203 -24.45 6.52 2.16
CA SER A 203 -24.24 7.81 1.50
C SER A 203 -25.54 8.40 0.95
N HIS A 204 -26.45 7.56 0.44
CA HIS A 204 -27.78 8.01 0.02
C HIS A 204 -28.66 8.48 1.18
N THR A 205 -28.63 7.77 2.31
CA THR A 205 -29.42 8.12 3.50
C THR A 205 -28.87 9.34 4.25
N HIS A 206 -27.57 9.59 4.10
CA HIS A 206 -26.85 10.66 4.79
C HIS A 206 -26.19 11.63 3.80
N ALA A 207 -26.85 11.91 2.68
CA ALA A 207 -26.31 12.73 1.60
C ALA A 207 -25.80 14.09 2.11
N GLY A 208 -24.57 14.44 1.74
CA GLY A 208 -23.92 15.70 2.15
C GLY A 208 -23.38 15.74 3.57
N SER A 209 -23.48 14.64 4.34
CA SER A 209 -22.93 14.56 5.71
C SER A 209 -21.60 13.81 5.81
N VAL A 210 -21.12 13.23 4.71
CA VAL A 210 -19.82 12.55 4.64
C VAL A 210 -19.06 12.97 3.39
N GLN A 211 -17.74 13.00 3.51
CA GLN A 211 -16.78 13.15 2.43
C GLN A 211 -15.91 11.91 2.39
N LEU A 212 -15.80 11.29 1.22
CA LEU A 212 -15.20 9.96 1.07
C LEU A 212 -13.78 10.07 0.52
N HIS A 213 -12.86 9.34 1.14
CA HIS A 213 -11.46 9.28 0.75
C HIS A 213 -11.00 7.83 0.64
N ALA A 214 -10.11 7.56 -0.30
CA ALA A 214 -9.50 6.25 -0.46
C ALA A 214 -7.98 6.39 -0.42
N VAL A 215 -7.31 5.49 0.31
CA VAL A 215 -5.84 5.39 0.35
C VAL A 215 -5.42 3.97 0.05
N GLY A 216 -4.48 3.79 -0.87
CA GLY A 216 -3.90 2.50 -1.21
C GLY A 216 -2.37 2.55 -1.17
N HIS A 217 -1.75 1.72 -0.34
CA HIS A 217 -0.29 1.54 -0.33
C HIS A 217 0.13 0.34 -1.16
N SER A 218 1.14 0.44 -2.02
CA SER A 218 1.67 -0.68 -2.81
C SER A 218 0.55 -1.46 -3.54
N ALA A 219 0.41 -2.77 -3.31
CA ALA A 219 -0.71 -3.57 -3.86
C ALA A 219 -2.09 -3.13 -3.37
N GLY A 220 -2.19 -2.43 -2.24
CA GLY A 220 -3.42 -1.78 -1.79
C GLY A 220 -3.92 -0.72 -2.78
N ALA A 221 -3.05 -0.13 -3.59
CA ALA A 221 -3.47 0.71 -4.70
C ALA A 221 -4.24 -0.09 -5.78
N VAL A 222 -3.82 -1.33 -6.08
CA VAL A 222 -4.56 -2.25 -6.97
C VAL A 222 -5.90 -2.64 -6.36
N PHE A 223 -5.94 -2.91 -5.06
CA PHE A 223 -7.19 -3.16 -4.35
C PHE A 223 -8.16 -1.98 -4.46
N GLN A 224 -7.66 -0.74 -4.26
CA GLN A 224 -8.49 0.46 -4.32
C GLN A 224 -9.09 0.71 -5.71
N THR A 225 -8.39 0.38 -6.80
CA THR A 225 -8.99 0.54 -8.15
C THR A 225 -10.23 -0.36 -8.32
N GLY A 226 -10.19 -1.58 -7.78
CA GLY A 226 -11.34 -2.47 -7.73
C GLY A 226 -12.44 -1.95 -6.81
N PHE A 227 -12.10 -1.56 -5.57
CA PHE A 227 -13.07 -1.10 -4.59
C PHE A 227 -13.82 0.16 -5.05
N LEU A 228 -13.11 1.14 -5.61
CA LEU A 228 -13.72 2.36 -6.14
C LEU A 228 -14.70 2.05 -7.27
N LYS A 229 -14.33 1.14 -8.19
CA LYS A 229 -15.23 0.69 -9.26
C LYS A 229 -16.52 0.11 -8.68
N ALA A 230 -16.40 -0.85 -7.76
CA ALA A 230 -17.57 -1.46 -7.10
C ALA A 230 -18.43 -0.43 -6.35
N ALA A 231 -17.80 0.50 -5.63
CA ALA A 231 -18.51 1.60 -4.95
C ALA A 231 -19.30 2.47 -5.93
N PHE A 232 -18.72 2.79 -7.10
CA PHE A 232 -19.39 3.58 -8.12
C PHE A 232 -20.53 2.83 -8.82
N GLU A 233 -20.39 1.53 -9.03
CA GLU A 233 -21.43 0.64 -9.57
C GLU A 233 -22.61 0.48 -8.60
N GLU A 234 -22.33 0.42 -7.29
CA GLU A 234 -23.34 0.39 -6.22
C GLU A 234 -24.04 1.74 -5.98
N GLY A 235 -23.56 2.83 -6.58
CA GLY A 235 -24.23 4.14 -6.56
C GLY A 235 -23.58 5.19 -5.66
N VAL A 236 -22.37 4.97 -5.13
CA VAL A 236 -21.61 6.04 -4.45
C VAL A 236 -21.33 7.17 -5.43
N ALA A 237 -21.72 8.41 -5.09
CA ALA A 237 -21.65 9.52 -6.02
C ALA A 237 -20.22 9.94 -6.39
N ALA A 238 -19.34 10.13 -5.41
CA ALA A 238 -17.96 10.55 -5.65
C ALA A 238 -17.06 10.28 -4.42
N PHE A 239 -15.75 10.29 -4.65
CA PHE A 239 -14.71 10.39 -3.63
C PHE A 239 -14.01 11.75 -3.77
N GLU A 240 -13.82 12.44 -2.65
CA GLU A 240 -13.13 13.73 -2.60
C GLU A 240 -11.63 13.58 -2.88
N SER A 241 -11.02 12.49 -2.41
CA SER A 241 -9.64 12.17 -2.80
C SER A 241 -9.36 10.68 -2.90
N LEU A 242 -8.45 10.36 -3.83
CA LEU A 242 -7.69 9.12 -3.85
C LEU A 242 -6.25 9.46 -3.56
N ALA A 243 -5.63 8.78 -2.60
CA ALA A 243 -4.19 8.85 -2.41
C ALA A 243 -3.54 7.49 -2.62
N LEU A 244 -2.44 7.48 -3.37
CA LEU A 244 -1.69 6.28 -3.71
C LEU A 244 -0.28 6.39 -3.13
N LEU A 245 0.09 5.47 -2.25
CA LEU A 245 1.39 5.43 -1.58
C LEU A 245 2.24 4.33 -2.25
N ASP A 246 3.31 4.73 -2.93
CA ASP A 246 4.20 3.89 -3.74
C ASP A 246 3.46 2.79 -4.54
N PRO A 247 2.52 3.17 -5.42
CA PRO A 247 1.53 2.24 -5.98
C PRO A 247 2.14 1.22 -6.94
N SER A 248 1.77 -0.05 -6.78
CA SER A 248 2.15 -1.13 -7.70
C SER A 248 1.17 -1.30 -8.87
N VAL A 249 0.36 -0.29 -9.16
CA VAL A 249 -0.61 -0.31 -10.28
C VAL A 249 0.17 -0.10 -11.58
N THR A 250 -0.10 -0.94 -12.59
CA THR A 250 0.51 -0.75 -13.91
C THR A 250 0.01 0.55 -14.54
N VAL A 251 0.82 1.22 -15.37
CA VAL A 251 0.43 2.45 -16.08
C VAL A 251 -0.88 2.21 -16.87
N ASP A 252 -0.94 1.09 -17.57
CA ASP A 252 -2.12 0.63 -18.30
C ASP A 252 -3.35 0.42 -17.40
N GLY A 253 -3.17 -0.23 -16.24
CA GLY A 253 -4.24 -0.44 -15.27
C GLY A 253 -4.76 0.87 -14.71
N PHE A 254 -3.88 1.83 -14.44
CA PHE A 254 -4.25 3.15 -13.98
C PHE A 254 -5.02 3.95 -15.03
N LYS A 255 -4.56 3.93 -16.29
CA LYS A 255 -5.25 4.59 -17.41
C LYS A 255 -6.65 4.05 -17.66
N ARG A 256 -6.85 2.75 -17.48
CA ARG A 256 -8.18 2.13 -17.61
C ARG A 256 -9.07 2.35 -16.40
N GLY A 257 -8.51 2.26 -15.20
CA GLY A 257 -9.29 2.20 -13.95
C GLY A 257 -9.49 3.54 -13.25
N VAL A 258 -8.47 4.39 -13.20
CA VAL A 258 -8.47 5.61 -12.37
C VAL A 258 -8.61 6.85 -13.24
N LEU A 259 -7.82 6.96 -14.31
CA LEU A 259 -7.74 8.16 -15.13
C LEU A 259 -9.11 8.67 -15.65
N PRO A 260 -10.04 7.82 -16.13
CA PRO A 260 -11.35 8.27 -16.62
C PRO A 260 -12.27 8.83 -15.52
N LEU A 261 -11.94 8.59 -14.26
CA LEU A 261 -12.73 8.98 -13.09
C LEU A 261 -12.24 10.30 -12.46
N LEU A 262 -11.00 10.70 -12.74
CA LEU A 262 -10.36 11.89 -12.16
C LEU A 262 -11.04 13.19 -12.61
N GLY A 263 -11.19 14.12 -11.68
CA GLY A 263 -11.90 15.39 -11.88
C GLY A 263 -13.42 15.26 -11.98
N ASN A 264 -13.98 14.05 -11.87
CA ASN A 264 -15.41 13.78 -11.93
C ASN A 264 -15.87 12.96 -10.72
N ARG A 265 -15.67 11.64 -10.75
CA ARG A 265 -16.07 10.73 -9.66
C ARG A 265 -14.99 10.63 -8.57
N ILE A 266 -13.73 10.95 -8.90
CA ILE A 266 -12.62 11.13 -7.98
C ILE A 266 -12.16 12.58 -8.15
N ARG A 267 -12.39 13.44 -7.15
CA ARG A 267 -12.16 14.88 -7.31
C ARG A 267 -10.67 15.22 -7.41
N THR A 268 -9.84 14.59 -6.57
CA THR A 268 -8.38 14.80 -6.57
C THR A 268 -7.60 13.49 -6.39
N LEU A 269 -6.41 13.43 -6.98
CA LEU A 269 -5.44 12.36 -6.80
C LEU A 269 -4.17 12.92 -6.16
N SER A 270 -3.63 12.21 -5.17
CA SER A 270 -2.31 12.50 -4.61
C SER A 270 -1.46 11.25 -4.56
N GLN A 271 -0.37 11.23 -5.31
CA GLN A 271 0.59 10.15 -5.30
C GLN A 271 1.78 10.53 -4.44
N PHE A 272 2.16 9.66 -3.52
CA PHE A 272 3.42 9.73 -2.80
C PHE A 272 4.24 8.51 -3.21
N GLY A 273 5.48 8.69 -3.64
CA GLY A 273 6.33 7.57 -4.04
C GLY A 273 7.79 7.83 -3.73
N LEU A 274 8.61 6.79 -3.78
CA LEU A 274 10.06 6.97 -3.67
C LEU A 274 10.58 7.65 -4.94
N GLY A 275 11.36 8.73 -4.78
CA GLY A 275 12.12 9.27 -5.90
C GLY A 275 13.13 8.23 -6.40
N ARG A 276 13.49 8.30 -7.70
CA ARG A 276 14.27 7.26 -8.39
C ARG A 276 15.49 6.78 -7.60
N GLN A 277 16.30 7.69 -7.07
CA GLN A 277 17.49 7.30 -6.32
C GLN A 277 17.14 6.53 -5.04
N ARG A 278 16.10 6.94 -4.30
CA ARG A 278 15.65 6.19 -3.11
C ARG A 278 15.08 4.83 -3.47
N ALA A 279 14.33 4.74 -4.56
CA ALA A 279 13.82 3.45 -5.03
C ALA A 279 14.96 2.50 -5.45
N LEU A 280 16.06 3.01 -6.00
CA LEU A 280 17.27 2.23 -6.32
C LEU A 280 18.10 1.88 -5.08
N ASP A 281 18.10 2.73 -4.05
CA ASP A 281 18.85 2.51 -2.80
C ASP A 281 18.07 1.68 -1.75
N ASP A 282 16.76 1.48 -1.97
CA ASP A 282 15.87 0.68 -1.13
C ASP A 282 16.22 -0.82 -1.20
N VAL A 283 15.72 -1.60 -0.27
CA VAL A 283 16.00 -3.04 -0.18
C VAL A 283 14.76 -3.83 0.21
N CYS A 284 14.64 -5.05 -0.29
CA CYS A 284 13.65 -6.00 0.19
C CYS A 284 14.29 -6.97 1.19
N GLU A 285 13.79 -6.95 2.42
CA GLU A 285 14.26 -7.83 3.50
C GLU A 285 13.16 -8.78 3.96
N ALA A 286 13.53 -10.04 4.20
CA ALA A 286 12.65 -11.02 4.83
C ALA A 286 13.49 -11.95 5.72
N PHE A 287 12.99 -12.27 6.91
CA PHE A 287 13.69 -13.12 7.88
C PHE A 287 15.10 -12.63 8.23
N GLY A 288 15.30 -11.31 8.26
CA GLY A 288 16.60 -10.69 8.54
C GLY A 288 17.63 -10.84 7.40
N VAL A 289 17.18 -11.16 6.19
CA VAL A 289 18.03 -11.31 5.01
C VAL A 289 17.51 -10.41 3.88
N THR A 290 18.40 -9.59 3.34
CA THR A 290 18.17 -8.85 2.09
C THR A 290 18.14 -9.83 0.93
N PHE A 291 17.03 -9.87 0.19
CA PHE A 291 16.87 -10.74 -0.98
C PHE A 291 16.77 -9.99 -2.30
N TYR A 292 16.61 -8.66 -2.28
CA TYR A 292 16.62 -7.80 -3.46
C TYR A 292 17.16 -6.41 -3.07
N ASN A 293 18.04 -5.81 -3.89
CA ASN A 293 18.78 -4.58 -3.54
C ASN A 293 18.18 -3.32 -4.17
N LYS A 294 16.88 -3.34 -4.47
CA LYS A 294 16.10 -2.18 -4.87
C LYS A 294 14.73 -2.24 -4.20
N SER A 295 13.92 -1.21 -4.40
CA SER A 295 12.50 -1.20 -4.03
C SER A 295 11.76 -2.39 -4.63
N LEU A 296 10.78 -2.91 -3.89
CA LEU A 296 9.90 -3.98 -4.37
C LEU A 296 9.28 -3.62 -5.73
N LEU A 297 9.01 -2.34 -5.99
CA LEU A 297 8.42 -1.92 -7.27
C LEU A 297 9.30 -2.28 -8.47
N TYR A 298 10.64 -2.25 -8.34
CA TYR A 298 11.53 -2.74 -9.40
C TYR A 298 11.44 -4.25 -9.58
N LEU A 299 11.31 -5.02 -8.48
CA LEU A 299 11.09 -6.46 -8.57
C LEU A 299 9.77 -6.78 -9.28
N ILE A 300 8.70 -6.03 -8.98
CA ILE A 300 7.41 -6.19 -9.65
C ILE A 300 7.54 -5.84 -11.13
N HIS A 301 8.11 -4.67 -11.44
CA HIS A 301 8.29 -4.15 -12.78
C HIS A 301 9.10 -5.10 -13.67
N HIS A 302 10.28 -5.53 -13.24
CA HIS A 302 11.17 -6.38 -14.05
C HIS A 302 10.69 -7.85 -14.08
N VAL A 303 10.01 -8.33 -13.03
CA VAL A 303 9.88 -9.78 -12.81
C VAL A 303 8.48 -10.26 -12.53
N LEU A 304 7.76 -9.63 -11.60
CA LEU A 304 6.54 -10.26 -11.06
C LEU A 304 5.30 -9.96 -11.90
N GLU A 305 5.30 -8.91 -12.70
CA GLU A 305 4.29 -8.77 -13.75
C GLU A 305 4.42 -9.87 -14.81
N GLU A 306 3.31 -10.17 -15.48
CA GLU A 306 3.24 -11.22 -16.51
C GLU A 306 4.34 -11.00 -17.55
N GLU A 307 4.33 -9.81 -18.14
CA GLU A 307 5.38 -9.32 -19.02
C GLU A 307 6.49 -8.62 -18.21
N PRO A 308 7.78 -8.96 -18.45
CA PRO A 308 8.89 -8.21 -17.89
C PRO A 308 8.84 -6.74 -18.27
N ASP A 309 9.41 -5.89 -17.41
CA ASP A 309 9.51 -4.44 -17.61
C ASP A 309 8.14 -3.75 -17.79
N THR A 310 7.08 -4.32 -17.21
CA THR A 310 5.73 -3.73 -17.25
C THR A 310 5.72 -2.40 -16.47
N PRO A 311 5.42 -1.26 -17.10
CA PRO A 311 5.48 0.04 -16.43
C PRO A 311 4.51 0.15 -15.26
N LEU A 312 5.01 0.63 -14.12
CA LEU A 312 4.26 0.89 -12.89
C LEU A 312 4.16 2.37 -12.58
N VAL A 313 2.99 2.82 -12.11
CA VAL A 313 2.72 4.21 -11.74
C VAL A 313 3.53 4.67 -10.51
N GLY A 314 3.94 3.74 -9.64
CA GLY A 314 4.78 4.05 -8.48
C GLY A 314 6.26 4.28 -8.80
N LEU A 315 6.71 4.04 -10.04
CA LEU A 315 8.09 4.32 -10.44
C LEU A 315 8.18 5.67 -11.16
N GLN A 316 9.01 6.58 -10.65
CA GLN A 316 9.12 7.96 -11.12
C GLN A 316 9.48 8.03 -12.62
N GLU A 317 10.39 7.18 -13.09
CA GLU A 317 10.79 7.11 -14.49
C GLU A 317 9.67 6.63 -15.42
N ASN A 318 8.79 5.75 -14.95
CA ASN A 318 7.67 5.24 -15.76
C ASN A 318 6.60 6.31 -15.93
N VAL A 319 6.34 7.09 -14.87
CA VAL A 319 5.47 8.26 -14.93
C VAL A 319 6.04 9.33 -15.87
N ALA A 320 7.35 9.57 -15.82
CA ALA A 320 8.01 10.54 -16.69
C ALA A 320 8.09 10.09 -18.16
N ALA A 321 8.20 8.78 -18.41
CA ALA A 321 8.30 8.20 -19.74
C ALA A 321 6.94 8.13 -20.47
N ASP A 322 5.83 8.06 -19.74
CA ASP A 322 4.49 8.07 -20.32
C ASP A 322 3.96 9.50 -20.52
N PRO A 323 3.70 9.95 -21.76
CA PRO A 323 3.32 11.34 -22.03
C PRO A 323 2.02 11.79 -21.35
N GLU A 324 1.06 10.88 -21.16
CA GLU A 324 -0.24 11.18 -20.59
C GLU A 324 -0.13 11.37 -19.07
N LEU A 325 0.60 10.48 -18.40
CA LEU A 325 0.87 10.62 -16.96
C LEU A 325 1.78 11.82 -16.68
N ALA A 326 2.81 12.05 -17.49
CA ALA A 326 3.67 13.22 -17.38
C ALA A 326 2.85 14.52 -17.49
N ALA A 327 1.94 14.61 -18.46
CA ALA A 327 1.04 15.75 -18.60
C ALA A 327 0.06 15.90 -17.43
N LEU A 328 -0.53 14.79 -16.96
CA LEU A 328 -1.46 14.76 -15.83
C LEU A 328 -0.84 15.38 -14.57
N PHE A 329 0.36 14.92 -14.19
CA PHE A 329 1.02 15.36 -12.97
C PHE A 329 1.70 16.73 -13.13
N ALA A 330 2.13 17.12 -14.33
CA ALA A 330 2.67 18.45 -14.59
C ALA A 330 1.59 19.55 -14.50
N ALA A 331 0.34 19.24 -14.89
CA ALA A 331 -0.75 20.20 -14.81
C ALA A 331 -1.10 20.57 -13.35
N GLY A 332 -0.97 19.63 -12.41
CA GLY A 332 -1.17 19.87 -10.98
C GLY A 332 -2.59 20.28 -10.57
N GLN A 333 -3.58 20.16 -11.47
CA GLN A 333 -4.94 20.66 -11.24
C GLN A 333 -5.81 19.65 -10.48
N VAL A 334 -5.79 18.38 -10.91
CA VAL A 334 -6.60 17.29 -10.35
C VAL A 334 -5.75 16.14 -9.81
N ALA A 335 -4.44 16.15 -10.08
CA ALA A 335 -3.50 15.12 -9.68
C ALA A 335 -2.15 15.75 -9.34
N GLU A 336 -1.51 15.25 -8.28
CA GLU A 336 -0.17 15.65 -7.87
C GLU A 336 0.66 14.42 -7.52
N ALA A 337 1.94 14.44 -7.89
CA ALA A 337 2.92 13.42 -7.52
C ALA A 337 4.02 14.04 -6.65
N VAL A 338 4.21 13.47 -5.47
CA VAL A 338 5.22 13.83 -4.48
C VAL A 338 6.24 12.70 -4.42
N TRP A 339 7.46 12.97 -4.89
CA TRP A 339 8.55 12.00 -4.92
C TRP A 339 9.55 12.28 -3.79
N SER A 340 9.82 11.30 -2.95
CA SER A 340 10.73 11.47 -1.81
C SER A 340 12.21 11.52 -2.26
N PRO A 341 13.09 12.34 -1.63
CA PRO A 341 12.76 13.33 -0.61
C PRO A 341 12.11 14.58 -1.18
N GLN A 342 11.03 15.01 -0.53
CA GLN A 342 10.39 16.31 -0.71
C GLN A 342 10.22 16.94 0.68
N LEU A 343 11.26 17.61 1.17
CA LEU A 343 11.28 18.17 2.53
C LEU A 343 10.73 19.61 2.62
N GLY A 344 10.75 20.32 1.50
CA GLY A 344 10.27 21.70 1.38
C GLY A 344 8.92 21.80 0.65
N GLY A 345 8.47 23.02 0.40
CA GLY A 345 7.18 23.28 -0.27
C GLY A 345 5.97 23.26 0.69
N PRO A 346 4.74 23.20 0.15
CA PRO A 346 3.51 23.13 0.94
C PRO A 346 3.54 22.01 1.98
N ALA A 347 2.92 22.22 3.15
CA ALA A 347 2.97 21.26 4.25
C ALA A 347 2.21 19.95 3.95
N ASP A 348 1.34 19.97 2.94
CA ASP A 348 0.55 18.86 2.41
C ASP A 348 1.22 18.17 1.20
N SER A 349 2.42 18.59 0.80
CA SER A 349 3.18 18.03 -0.33
C SER A 349 4.59 17.60 0.08
N ARG A 350 4.76 16.93 1.23
CA ARG A 350 6.07 16.51 1.75
C ARG A 350 6.17 15.01 1.98
N SER A 351 7.38 14.48 1.82
CA SER A 351 7.71 13.08 2.10
C SER A 351 9.20 12.93 2.36
N ASP A 352 9.57 12.21 3.42
CA ASP A 352 10.95 11.75 3.64
C ASP A 352 11.07 10.21 3.62
N ALA A 353 10.09 9.51 3.06
CA ALA A 353 10.10 8.05 2.97
C ALA A 353 11.38 7.55 2.27
N ARG A 354 12.06 6.59 2.89
CA ARG A 354 13.31 5.99 2.39
C ARG A 354 13.14 4.58 1.84
N GLU A 355 12.07 3.92 2.26
CA GLU A 355 11.81 2.51 2.01
C GLU A 355 10.36 2.36 1.51
N HIS A 356 10.15 1.49 0.53
CA HIS A 356 8.83 1.21 -0.03
C HIS A 356 7.85 0.74 1.05
N ALA A 357 8.33 -0.15 1.91
CA ALA A 357 7.55 -0.70 3.02
C ALA A 357 7.28 0.31 4.14
N GLY A 358 8.07 1.38 4.22
CA GLY A 358 7.99 2.38 5.30
C GLY A 358 7.20 3.64 4.95
N ILE A 359 6.79 3.83 3.69
CA ILE A 359 6.15 5.09 3.23
C ILE A 359 4.86 5.43 3.98
N ASP A 360 4.09 4.42 4.42
CA ASP A 360 2.86 4.58 5.20
C ASP A 360 3.10 4.80 6.71
N SER A 361 4.37 4.87 7.10
CA SER A 361 4.83 5.23 8.45
C SER A 361 5.79 6.43 8.43
N ASP A 362 6.12 6.96 7.24
CA ASP A 362 6.88 8.19 7.11
C ASP A 362 6.04 9.37 7.60
N ARG A 363 6.55 10.05 8.63
CA ARG A 363 5.85 11.14 9.30
C ARG A 363 5.44 12.25 8.32
N LEU A 364 6.32 12.66 7.41
CA LEU A 364 6.01 13.76 6.47
C LEU A 364 4.94 13.34 5.46
N THR A 365 5.01 12.11 4.96
CA THR A 365 4.01 11.54 4.04
C THR A 365 2.64 11.46 4.70
N MET A 366 2.57 10.91 5.92
CA MET A 366 1.32 10.75 6.65
C MET A 366 0.72 12.09 7.07
N GLU A 367 1.53 13.02 7.58
CA GLU A 367 1.07 14.37 7.90
C GLU A 367 0.56 15.10 6.64
N SER A 368 1.24 14.92 5.50
CA SER A 368 0.80 15.49 4.22
C SER A 368 -0.57 14.95 3.80
N LEU A 369 -0.75 13.63 3.90
CA LEU A 369 -2.01 12.97 3.61
C LEU A 369 -3.15 13.47 4.52
N ALA A 370 -2.90 13.62 5.82
CA ALA A 370 -3.91 14.13 6.74
C ALA A 370 -4.32 15.57 6.43
N ARG A 371 -3.39 16.42 6.00
CA ARG A 371 -3.70 17.80 5.57
C ARG A 371 -4.58 17.83 4.34
N ARG A 372 -4.29 16.97 3.35
CA ARG A 372 -5.11 16.84 2.13
C ARG A 372 -6.53 16.36 2.43
N ILE A 373 -6.66 15.35 3.29
CA ILE A 373 -7.97 14.78 3.65
C ILE A 373 -8.77 15.76 4.51
N THR A 374 -8.13 16.40 5.49
CA THR A 374 -8.87 17.28 6.42
C THR A 374 -9.06 18.69 5.89
N GLY A 375 -8.27 19.12 4.91
CA GLY A 375 -8.23 20.51 4.45
C GLY A 375 -7.68 21.50 5.49
N ARG A 376 -7.00 21.01 6.55
CA ARG A 376 -6.53 21.84 7.67
C ARG A 376 -5.01 21.90 7.73
N GLU A 377 -4.50 23.07 8.10
CA GLU A 377 -3.07 23.25 8.43
C GLU A 377 -2.73 22.76 9.84
N ASP A 378 -3.69 22.74 10.76
CA ASP A 378 -3.52 22.25 12.13
C ASP A 378 -4.03 20.81 12.25
N ILE A 379 -3.08 19.86 12.28
CA ILE A 379 -3.37 18.45 12.53
C ILE A 379 -2.69 18.02 13.83
N VAL A 380 -3.19 16.96 14.43
CA VAL A 380 -2.43 16.19 15.41
C VAL A 380 -1.27 15.51 14.68
N GLY A 381 -0.04 15.70 15.16
CA GLY A 381 1.17 15.13 14.54
C GLY A 381 1.15 13.61 14.50
N PHE A 382 1.76 13.03 13.46
CA PHE A 382 1.83 11.58 13.32
C PHE A 382 2.79 10.99 14.38
N PRO A 383 2.38 9.92 15.10
CA PRO A 383 3.06 9.42 16.30
C PRO A 383 4.40 8.73 16.04
#